data_AF-A0A816C2F6-F1
#
_entry.id   AF-A0A816C2F6-F1
#
_cell.length_a   1.000
_cell.length_b   1.000
_cell.length_c   1.000
_cell.angle_alpha   90.00
_cell.angle_beta   90.00
_cell.angle_gamma   90.00
#
_symmetry.space_group_name_H-M   'P 1'
#
loop_
_entity.id
_entity.type
_entity.pdbx_description
1 polymer ?
#
loop_
_entity_poly.entity_id
_entity_poly.type
_entity_poly.pdbx_seq_one_letter_code
_entity_poly.pdbx_strand_id
1 'polypeptide(L)'
;MYYQLISHLASLQYHLDRSIINFQIKDDSDVPLISFDETHFYYGYLRDGLIKRGIPSLINTLAWPNGISLDKAIIPNTWTAIEYTAKHSTSDVLAVLRKHAPNHNPFMVMEYYPDWIDYEGQHHRAIDSNIFAEGVDKILKYNGSINFYMVFGGTNFQFTNGGDQTLAYHPIITSYDYNAIITECGDTYPTKFKAVRDIIAKYLPLPTNPNTGIITKSYGYILYSTQLKNFIGLGEPLLLPWMQDQAVVLLDEMVQGVIEWTKKDPLTLINSNSLKTNPNPRLDILMENKGRCCSVLPNLGCNFKGMKSKPRLGLRELGN
;
A
#
# COMPACT_ATOMS: atom_id res chain seq x y z
N MET A 1 28.75 12.55 3.84
CA MET A 1 27.42 11.95 3.62
C MET A 1 26.39 12.41 4.65
N TYR A 2 26.47 12.02 5.93
CA TYR A 2 25.47 12.43 6.94
C TYR A 2 25.31 13.93 7.13
N TYR A 3 26.40 14.73 7.05
CA TYR A 3 26.29 16.19 7.12
C TYR A 3 25.40 16.77 6.02
N GLN A 4 25.52 16.27 4.79
CA GLN A 4 24.70 16.72 3.66
C GLN A 4 23.27 16.21 3.81
N LEU A 5 23.07 14.93 4.14
CA LEU A 5 21.72 14.39 4.31
C LEU A 5 20.96 15.10 5.43
N ILE A 6 21.57 15.19 6.63
CA ILE A 6 20.92 15.77 7.80
C ILE A 6 20.63 17.26 7.58
N SER A 7 21.51 18.02 6.94
CA SER A 7 21.23 19.44 6.68
C SER A 7 20.00 19.64 5.79
N HIS A 8 19.79 18.77 4.80
CA HIS A 8 18.58 18.80 3.98
C HIS A 8 17.35 18.39 4.81
N LEU A 9 17.42 17.28 5.55
CA LEU A 9 16.30 16.78 6.36
C LEU A 9 15.90 17.75 7.48
N ALA A 10 16.86 18.45 8.08
CA ALA A 10 16.61 19.43 9.13
C ALA A 10 15.68 20.56 8.65
N SER A 11 15.75 20.94 7.37
CA SER A 11 14.87 21.96 6.79
C SER A 11 13.42 21.48 6.52
N LEU A 12 13.15 20.18 6.66
CA LEU A 12 11.87 19.55 6.35
C LEU A 12 11.08 19.14 7.61
N GLN A 13 11.47 19.62 8.78
CA GLN A 13 10.87 19.27 10.06
C GLN A 13 9.54 19.99 10.35
N TYR A 14 8.65 19.30 11.07
CA TYR A 14 7.30 19.75 11.37
C TYR A 14 7.22 21.09 12.10
N HIS A 15 8.13 21.37 13.03
CA HIS A 15 8.17 22.66 13.73
C HIS A 15 8.52 23.86 12.81
N LEU A 16 8.90 23.58 11.56
CA LEU A 16 9.13 24.56 10.49
C LEU A 16 7.98 24.53 9.45
N ASP A 17 6.81 24.03 9.83
CA ASP A 17 5.64 23.83 8.96
C ASP A 17 5.95 22.92 7.76
N ARG A 18 6.59 21.78 8.02
CA ARG A 18 6.92 20.74 7.03
C ARG A 18 6.46 19.36 7.53
N SER A 19 6.79 18.30 6.80
CA SER A 19 6.14 16.99 7.02
C SER A 19 6.89 16.02 7.94
N ILE A 20 8.17 16.26 8.27
CA ILE A 20 8.94 15.31 9.08
C ILE A 20 8.68 15.55 10.57
N ILE A 21 8.00 14.61 11.22
CA ILE A 21 7.62 14.70 12.65
C ILE A 21 8.56 13.92 13.59
N ASN A 22 9.31 12.94 13.08
CA ASN A 22 10.09 12.01 13.89
C ASN A 22 11.26 11.40 13.11
N PHE A 23 12.34 11.02 13.80
CA PHE A 23 13.50 10.33 13.24
C PHE A 23 13.84 9.07 14.03
N GLN A 24 14.06 7.96 13.32
CA GLN A 24 14.51 6.70 13.93
C GLN A 24 16.04 6.60 13.87
N ILE A 25 16.67 6.21 14.98
CA ILE A 25 18.15 6.05 15.06
C ILE A 25 18.62 4.61 15.19
N LYS A 26 17.73 3.70 15.64
CA LYS A 26 18.02 2.28 15.84
C LYS A 26 17.03 1.43 15.07
N ASP A 27 17.55 0.42 14.39
CA ASP A 27 16.80 -0.72 13.85
C ASP A 27 17.03 -1.97 14.73
N ASP A 28 16.16 -2.99 14.69
CA ASP A 28 16.27 -4.16 15.56
C ASP A 28 17.21 -5.25 15.05
N SER A 29 17.62 -5.15 13.79
CA SER A 29 18.61 -6.03 13.17
C SER A 29 19.97 -6.10 13.92
N ASP A 30 20.28 -5.10 14.76
CA ASP A 30 21.55 -4.99 15.49
C ASP A 30 21.57 -5.70 16.87
N VAL A 31 20.45 -6.26 17.35
CA VAL A 31 20.33 -6.78 18.73
C VAL A 31 21.34 -7.90 19.07
N PRO A 32 21.68 -8.88 18.21
CA PRO A 32 22.63 -9.92 18.58
C PRO A 32 24.11 -9.53 18.37
N LEU A 33 24.40 -8.42 17.67
CA LEU A 33 25.75 -8.17 17.14
C LEU A 33 26.65 -7.34 18.07
N ILE A 34 26.07 -6.57 19.00
CA ILE A 34 26.82 -5.68 19.90
C ILE A 34 26.32 -5.76 21.34
N SER A 35 27.23 -5.49 22.30
CA SER A 35 26.92 -5.49 23.73
C SER A 35 25.95 -4.36 24.11
N PHE A 36 25.38 -4.44 25.31
CA PHE A 36 24.49 -3.40 25.84
C PHE A 36 25.17 -2.02 25.86
N ASP A 37 26.40 -1.95 26.38
CA ASP A 37 27.13 -0.69 26.51
C ASP A 37 27.51 -0.10 25.15
N GLU A 38 27.93 -0.94 24.20
CA GLU A 38 28.23 -0.50 22.82
C GLU A 38 26.97 0.01 22.11
N THR A 39 25.84 -0.67 22.30
CA THR A 39 24.53 -0.25 21.79
C THR A 39 24.20 1.16 22.30
N HIS A 40 24.29 1.37 23.60
CA HIS A 40 23.93 2.64 24.23
C HIS A 40 24.86 3.78 23.83
N PHE A 41 26.17 3.50 23.76
CA PHE A 41 27.14 4.46 23.30
C PHE A 41 26.90 4.86 21.83
N TYR A 42 26.73 3.87 20.95
CA TYR A 42 26.57 4.09 19.51
C TYR A 42 25.29 4.87 19.17
N TYR A 43 24.13 4.42 19.67
CA TYR A 43 22.87 5.13 19.39
C TYR A 43 22.76 6.45 20.15
N GLY A 44 23.38 6.57 21.32
CA GLY A 44 23.56 7.87 21.99
C GLY A 44 24.36 8.85 21.13
N TYR A 45 25.44 8.38 20.50
CA TYR A 45 26.24 9.18 19.57
C TYR A 45 25.45 9.58 18.31
N LEU A 46 24.65 8.68 17.74
CA LEU A 46 23.78 8.98 16.60
C LEU A 46 22.71 10.03 16.97
N ARG A 47 22.03 9.86 18.10
CA ARG A 47 21.07 10.82 18.66
C ARG A 47 21.69 12.21 18.76
N ASP A 48 22.82 12.31 19.47
CA ASP A 48 23.51 13.59 19.68
C ASP A 48 24.01 14.18 18.36
N GLY A 49 24.36 13.31 17.40
CA GLY A 49 24.73 13.68 16.06
C GLY A 49 23.58 14.35 15.28
N LEU A 50 22.35 13.84 15.40
CA LEU A 50 21.16 14.46 14.80
C LEU A 50 20.88 15.82 15.47
N ILE A 51 20.88 15.87 16.80
CA ILE A 51 20.61 17.09 17.58
C ILE A 51 21.59 18.21 17.22
N LYS A 52 22.90 17.92 17.24
CA LYS A 52 23.96 18.90 16.90
C LYS A 52 23.83 19.46 15.49
N ARG A 53 23.13 18.77 14.59
CA ARG A 53 22.96 19.16 13.18
C ARG A 53 21.57 19.73 12.88
N GLY A 54 20.84 20.15 13.91
CA GLY A 54 19.60 20.89 13.77
C GLY A 54 18.34 20.04 13.73
N ILE A 55 18.39 18.80 14.23
CA ILE A 55 17.21 17.97 14.47
C ILE A 55 16.93 17.95 15.99
N PRO A 56 16.25 18.98 16.55
CA PRO A 56 15.87 18.99 17.95
C PRO A 56 14.62 18.14 18.23
N SER A 57 14.08 17.47 17.20
CA SER A 57 12.75 16.86 17.19
C SER A 57 12.67 15.53 17.96
N LEU A 58 11.48 14.93 17.88
CA LEU A 58 11.17 13.59 18.35
C LEU A 58 12.11 12.55 17.68
N ILE A 59 12.85 11.80 18.49
CA ILE A 59 13.78 10.74 18.05
C ILE A 59 13.40 9.43 18.72
N ASN A 60 13.34 8.36 17.93
CA ASN A 60 12.95 7.04 18.40
C ASN A 60 13.97 5.94 18.14
N THR A 61 13.85 4.88 18.92
CA THR A 61 14.43 3.56 18.65
C THR A 61 13.34 2.57 18.28
N LEU A 62 13.74 1.41 17.75
CA LEU A 62 12.87 0.29 17.45
C LEU A 62 13.35 -0.97 18.19
N ALA A 63 12.38 -1.76 18.63
CA ALA A 63 12.62 -3.03 19.30
C ALA A 63 11.54 -4.06 18.95
N TRP A 64 11.93 -5.33 18.89
CA TRP A 64 11.00 -6.43 19.08
C TRP A 64 10.37 -6.37 20.49
N PRO A 65 9.09 -6.76 20.67
CA PRO A 65 8.39 -6.69 21.95
C PRO A 65 8.80 -7.80 22.94
N ASN A 66 10.09 -7.91 23.21
CA ASN A 66 10.65 -8.78 24.25
C ASN A 66 11.61 -7.97 25.15
N GLY A 67 11.86 -8.46 26.36
CA GLY A 67 12.66 -7.73 27.35
C GLY A 67 14.10 -7.43 26.88
N ILE A 68 14.76 -8.36 26.18
CA ILE A 68 16.15 -8.22 25.74
C ILE A 68 16.27 -7.12 24.68
N SER A 69 15.42 -7.14 23.65
CA SER A 69 15.40 -6.12 22.60
C SER A 69 15.05 -4.74 23.18
N LEU A 70 14.07 -4.68 24.09
CA LEU A 70 13.66 -3.43 24.73
C LEU A 70 14.74 -2.82 25.61
N ASP A 71 15.38 -3.62 26.47
CA ASP A 71 16.47 -3.13 27.34
C ASP A 71 17.60 -2.50 26.49
N LYS A 72 17.93 -3.10 25.35
CA LYS A 72 18.92 -2.56 24.42
C LYS A 72 18.44 -1.34 23.63
N ALA A 73 17.14 -1.24 23.35
CA ALA A 73 16.59 -0.16 22.55
C ALA A 73 16.34 1.14 23.34
N ILE A 74 16.30 1.09 24.67
CA ILE A 74 16.01 2.28 25.50
C ILE A 74 17.25 3.17 25.58
N ILE A 75 17.28 4.20 24.75
CA ILE A 75 18.35 5.19 24.76
C ILE A 75 17.85 6.45 25.49
N PRO A 76 18.64 7.07 26.39
CA PRO A 76 18.21 8.28 27.08
C PRO A 76 17.72 9.36 26.10
N ASN A 77 16.72 10.15 26.49
CA ASN A 77 16.13 11.21 25.65
C ASN A 77 15.63 10.75 24.27
N THR A 78 15.22 9.48 24.17
CA THR A 78 14.48 8.94 23.02
C THR A 78 13.23 8.22 23.52
N TRP A 79 12.31 7.93 22.61
CA TRP A 79 11.17 7.04 22.88
C TRP A 79 11.35 5.74 22.07
N THR A 80 10.72 4.65 22.49
CA THR A 80 10.92 3.33 21.88
C THR A 80 9.64 2.85 21.21
N ALA A 81 9.72 2.67 19.90
CA ALA A 81 8.67 2.09 19.09
C ALA A 81 8.83 0.56 19.00
N ILE A 82 7.76 -0.12 18.58
CA ILE A 82 7.66 -1.57 18.66
C ILE A 82 7.37 -2.19 17.30
N GLU A 83 8.00 -3.33 17.03
CA GLU A 83 7.62 -4.21 15.93
C GLU A 83 6.43 -5.09 16.31
N TYR A 84 5.53 -5.34 15.35
CA TYR A 84 4.30 -6.06 15.65
C TYR A 84 3.86 -6.95 14.49
N THR A 85 3.32 -8.14 14.82
CA THR A 85 2.73 -9.05 13.84
C THR A 85 1.31 -9.40 14.28
N ALA A 86 0.48 -9.90 13.36
CA ALA A 86 -0.89 -10.33 13.68
C ALA A 86 -0.96 -11.43 14.77
N LYS A 87 0.16 -12.12 15.04
CA LYS A 87 0.28 -13.17 16.06
C LYS A 87 0.50 -12.63 17.47
N HIS A 88 0.90 -11.37 17.62
CA HIS A 88 1.12 -10.79 18.93
C HIS A 88 -0.19 -10.51 19.68
N SER A 89 -0.13 -10.70 20.99
CA SER A 89 -1.14 -10.26 21.96
C SER A 89 -0.84 -8.81 22.37
N THR A 90 -1.78 -7.90 22.09
CA THR A 90 -1.55 -6.46 22.34
C THR A 90 -1.38 -6.16 23.83
N SER A 91 -2.10 -6.86 24.70
CA SER A 91 -1.98 -6.70 26.16
C SER A 91 -0.59 -7.11 26.65
N ASP A 92 -0.04 -8.20 26.11
CA ASP A 92 1.26 -8.73 26.54
C ASP A 92 2.39 -7.83 26.04
N VAL A 93 2.29 -7.38 24.78
CA VAL A 93 3.22 -6.39 24.21
C VAL A 93 3.21 -5.11 25.04
N LEU A 94 2.04 -4.60 25.40
CA LEU A 94 1.93 -3.41 26.25
C LEU A 94 2.48 -3.64 27.67
N ALA A 95 2.21 -4.80 28.27
CA ALA A 95 2.73 -5.12 29.59
C ALA A 95 4.26 -5.13 29.61
N VAL A 96 4.89 -5.74 28.60
CA VAL A 96 6.34 -5.77 28.45
C VAL A 96 6.88 -4.36 28.17
N LEU A 97 6.26 -3.59 27.26
CA LEU A 97 6.66 -2.21 26.97
C LEU A 97 6.62 -1.33 28.22
N ARG A 98 5.54 -1.39 29.00
CA ARG A 98 5.34 -0.56 30.20
C ARG A 98 6.28 -0.96 31.34
N LYS A 99 6.69 -2.22 31.41
CA LYS A 99 7.69 -2.70 32.36
C LYS A 99 9.08 -2.15 32.05
N HIS A 100 9.48 -2.13 30.78
CA HIS A 100 10.86 -1.81 30.36
C HIS A 100 11.06 -0.32 30.03
N ALA A 101 10.10 0.33 29.36
CA ALA A 101 10.12 1.75 29.05
C ALA A 101 9.00 2.48 29.83
N PRO A 102 9.11 2.59 31.17
CA PRO A 102 8.15 3.33 31.98
C PRO A 102 8.25 4.83 31.71
N ASN A 103 7.15 5.56 31.96
CA ASN A 103 6.96 7.00 31.72
C ASN A 103 6.68 7.37 30.25
N HIS A 104 5.46 7.83 29.96
CA HIS A 104 5.01 8.55 28.75
C HIS A 104 5.35 7.97 27.36
N ASN A 105 5.97 6.80 27.25
CA ASN A 105 6.31 6.19 25.96
C ASN A 105 5.01 5.86 25.18
N PRO A 106 4.76 6.51 24.03
CA PRO A 106 3.55 6.25 23.27
C PRO A 106 3.53 4.79 22.83
N PHE A 107 2.34 4.17 22.83
CA PHE A 107 2.21 2.87 22.17
C PHE A 107 2.22 3.12 20.67
N MET A 108 3.37 2.95 20.04
CA MET A 108 3.51 3.10 18.60
C MET A 108 4.15 1.85 18.02
N VAL A 109 3.38 1.20 17.15
CA VAL A 109 3.87 0.12 16.30
C VAL A 109 4.52 0.76 15.09
N MET A 110 5.85 0.75 15.04
CA MET A 110 6.59 1.34 13.91
C MET A 110 6.62 0.40 12.71
N GLU A 111 6.56 -0.91 12.93
CA GLU A 111 6.51 -1.88 11.85
C GLU A 111 5.42 -2.90 12.13
N TYR A 112 4.30 -2.75 11.42
CA TYR A 112 3.25 -3.77 11.36
C TYR A 112 3.28 -4.49 10.02
N TYR A 113 3.64 -5.77 10.05
CA TYR A 113 3.91 -6.55 8.85
C TYR A 113 2.64 -7.17 8.25
N PRO A 114 2.27 -6.85 6.99
CA PRO A 114 1.18 -7.49 6.27
C PRO A 114 1.57 -8.85 5.72
N ASP A 115 2.87 -9.11 5.60
CA ASP A 115 3.48 -10.39 5.26
C ASP A 115 5.00 -10.36 5.49
N TRP A 116 5.75 -11.16 4.72
CA TRP A 116 7.20 -11.18 4.70
C TRP A 116 7.78 -11.01 3.29
N ILE A 117 9.10 -10.89 3.25
CA ILE A 117 9.89 -10.85 2.01
C ILE A 117 9.90 -12.23 1.35
N ASP A 118 9.86 -12.25 0.01
CA ASP A 118 10.01 -13.46 -0.79
C ASP A 118 11.46 -13.71 -1.21
N TYR A 119 11.82 -14.99 -1.26
CA TYR A 119 13.13 -15.47 -1.69
C TYR A 119 13.02 -16.27 -2.98
N GLU A 120 14.09 -16.25 -3.77
CA GLU A 120 14.17 -17.03 -5.00
C GLU A 120 13.91 -18.53 -4.74
N GLY A 121 13.06 -19.14 -5.57
CA GLY A 121 12.71 -20.55 -5.46
C GLY A 121 11.74 -20.92 -4.32
N GLN A 122 11.28 -19.95 -3.51
CA GLN A 122 10.28 -20.18 -2.48
C GLN A 122 8.87 -19.81 -2.95
N HIS A 123 7.85 -20.40 -2.30
CA HIS A 123 6.46 -20.02 -2.53
C HIS A 123 6.15 -18.68 -1.90
N HIS A 124 5.45 -17.83 -2.66
CA HIS A 124 4.89 -16.58 -2.17
C HIS A 124 3.97 -16.84 -0.97
N ARG A 125 4.23 -16.15 0.14
CA ARG A 125 3.42 -16.25 1.36
C ARG A 125 2.40 -15.12 1.37
N ALA A 126 1.20 -15.45 1.85
CA ALA A 126 0.09 -14.51 1.93
C ALA A 126 -0.67 -14.65 3.26
N ILE A 127 -0.52 -13.69 4.17
CA ILE A 127 -1.40 -13.49 5.33
C ILE A 127 -2.77 -13.02 4.83
N ASP A 128 -3.82 -13.62 5.39
CA ASP A 128 -5.21 -13.25 5.10
C ASP A 128 -5.50 -11.78 5.43
N SER A 129 -6.29 -11.13 4.56
CA SER A 129 -6.61 -9.71 4.70
C SER A 129 -7.37 -9.38 5.98
N ASN A 130 -8.25 -10.27 6.45
CA ASN A 130 -9.04 -10.04 7.66
C ASN A 130 -8.17 -10.22 8.91
N ILE A 131 -7.30 -11.23 8.94
CA ILE A 131 -6.35 -11.44 10.05
C ILE A 131 -5.44 -10.20 10.20
N PHE A 132 -4.95 -9.65 9.09
CA PHE A 132 -4.17 -8.41 9.11
C PHE A 132 -5.00 -7.22 9.62
N ALA A 133 -6.21 -7.02 9.09
CA ALA A 133 -7.08 -5.92 9.52
C ALA A 133 -7.49 -6.02 11.00
N GLU A 134 -7.69 -7.22 11.54
CA GLU A 134 -7.94 -7.45 12.97
C GLU A 134 -6.77 -7.01 13.84
N GLY A 135 -5.52 -7.20 13.39
CA GLY A 135 -4.36 -6.69 14.10
C GLY A 135 -4.33 -5.16 14.15
N VAL A 136 -4.72 -4.49 13.06
CA VAL A 136 -4.91 -3.03 13.04
C VAL A 136 -5.94 -2.59 14.08
N ASP A 137 -7.10 -3.27 14.10
CA ASP A 137 -8.18 -2.97 15.06
C ASP A 137 -7.70 -3.11 16.50
N LYS A 138 -6.93 -4.17 16.80
CA LYS A 138 -6.34 -4.39 18.12
C LYS A 138 -5.40 -3.23 18.51
N ILE A 139 -4.50 -2.80 17.63
CA ILE A 139 -3.56 -1.70 17.94
C ILE A 139 -4.33 -0.40 18.22
N LEU A 140 -5.30 -0.05 17.36
CA LEU A 140 -6.08 1.19 17.49
C LEU A 140 -6.99 1.18 18.74
N LYS A 141 -7.56 0.04 19.13
CA LYS A 141 -8.35 -0.10 20.38
C LYS A 141 -7.57 0.30 21.63
N TYR A 142 -6.27 0.06 21.64
CA TYR A 142 -5.39 0.44 22.74
C TYR A 142 -4.78 1.84 22.57
N ASN A 143 -5.39 2.68 21.73
CA ASN A 143 -4.91 4.03 21.42
C ASN A 143 -3.47 4.04 20.87
N GLY A 144 -3.10 2.97 20.15
CA GLY A 144 -1.79 2.84 19.53
C GLY A 144 -1.69 3.58 18.21
N SER A 145 -0.54 4.20 17.94
CA SER A 145 -0.17 4.63 16.59
C SER A 145 0.42 3.46 15.81
N ILE A 146 0.28 3.48 14.48
CA ILE A 146 0.68 2.38 13.62
C ILE A 146 1.34 2.88 12.34
N ASN A 147 2.43 2.24 11.94
CA ASN A 147 3.04 2.34 10.63
C ASN A 147 3.06 0.96 9.97
N PHE A 148 2.65 0.89 8.70
CA PHE A 148 2.51 -0.36 7.95
C PHE A 148 3.80 -0.66 7.19
N TYR A 149 4.45 -1.76 7.52
CA TYR A 149 5.64 -2.23 6.82
C TYR A 149 5.28 -3.49 6.02
N MET A 150 4.78 -3.44 4.79
CA MET A 150 4.69 -2.29 3.89
C MET A 150 3.25 -1.88 3.57
N VAL A 151 2.98 -0.57 3.53
CA VAL A 151 1.76 -0.06 2.88
C VAL A 151 1.81 -0.27 1.37
N PHE A 152 2.96 -0.03 0.76
CA PHE A 152 3.28 -0.25 -0.65
C PHE A 152 4.77 -0.63 -0.70
N GLY A 153 5.09 -1.84 -1.12
CA GLY A 153 6.49 -2.28 -1.18
C GLY A 153 7.16 -1.94 -2.52
N GLY A 154 6.50 -2.21 -3.65
CA GLY A 154 6.99 -1.85 -4.98
C GLY A 154 7.95 -2.88 -5.57
N THR A 155 9.05 -2.41 -6.17
CA THR A 155 9.98 -3.25 -6.94
C THR A 155 11.43 -2.91 -6.61
N ASN A 156 12.24 -3.94 -6.36
CA ASN A 156 13.68 -3.85 -6.30
C ASN A 156 14.25 -3.79 -7.73
N PHE A 157 14.30 -2.61 -8.34
CA PHE A 157 14.81 -2.46 -9.70
C PHE A 157 16.32 -2.74 -9.80
N GLN A 158 16.76 -3.20 -10.97
CA GLN A 158 18.18 -3.47 -11.26
C GLN A 158 18.77 -4.44 -10.22
N PHE A 159 19.80 -4.01 -9.49
CA PHE A 159 20.54 -4.80 -8.51
C PHE A 159 20.36 -4.25 -7.09
N THR A 160 19.20 -3.67 -6.78
CA THR A 160 18.91 -3.12 -5.44
C THR A 160 18.28 -4.15 -4.49
N ASN A 161 18.07 -5.38 -4.96
CA ASN A 161 17.57 -6.45 -4.10
C ASN A 161 18.64 -6.87 -3.07
N GLY A 162 18.20 -7.16 -1.86
CA GLY A 162 19.06 -7.67 -0.81
C GLY A 162 19.23 -9.18 -0.84
N GLY A 163 19.83 -9.72 0.21
CA GLY A 163 19.85 -11.15 0.51
C GLY A 163 19.82 -11.36 2.01
N ASP A 164 19.17 -12.43 2.43
CA ASP A 164 19.10 -12.85 3.83
C ASP A 164 20.17 -13.95 4.06
N GLN A 165 20.86 -13.89 5.20
CA GLN A 165 21.89 -14.85 5.60
C GLN A 165 21.65 -15.45 6.99
N THR A 166 20.43 -15.35 7.53
CA THR A 166 20.13 -15.77 8.90
C THR A 166 20.42 -17.27 9.15
N LEU A 167 20.15 -18.13 8.17
CA LEU A 167 20.45 -19.58 8.23
C LEU A 167 21.22 -20.07 7.01
N ALA A 168 20.88 -19.57 5.83
CA ALA A 168 21.57 -19.78 4.57
C ALA A 168 21.38 -18.53 3.69
N TYR A 169 22.24 -18.34 2.68
CA TYR A 169 22.06 -17.23 1.76
C TYR A 169 20.83 -17.43 0.88
N HIS A 170 19.87 -16.51 0.99
CA HIS A 170 18.67 -16.46 0.19
C HIS A 170 18.57 -15.09 -0.51
N PRO A 171 18.72 -15.02 -1.85
CA PRO A 171 18.53 -13.77 -2.57
C PRO A 171 17.04 -13.38 -2.52
N ILE A 172 16.80 -12.11 -2.18
CA ILE A 172 15.46 -11.52 -2.22
C ILE A 172 15.10 -11.27 -3.69
N ILE A 173 13.86 -11.57 -4.08
CA ILE A 173 13.42 -11.43 -5.47
C ILE A 173 13.26 -9.95 -5.88
N THR A 174 13.13 -9.73 -7.19
CA THR A 174 12.91 -8.40 -7.78
C THR A 174 11.59 -7.77 -7.32
N SER A 175 10.52 -8.56 -7.23
CA SER A 175 9.25 -8.07 -6.70
C SER A 175 9.39 -7.76 -5.21
N TYR A 176 8.96 -6.58 -4.80
CA TYR A 176 8.82 -6.22 -3.39
C TYR A 176 7.34 -5.98 -3.07
N ASP A 177 6.43 -6.75 -3.70
CA ASP A 177 4.99 -6.67 -3.45
C ASP A 177 4.66 -6.82 -1.96
N TYR A 178 5.36 -7.74 -1.27
CA TYR A 178 5.26 -7.97 0.16
C TYR A 178 3.85 -8.44 0.61
N ASN A 179 2.96 -8.79 -0.33
CA ASN A 179 1.52 -8.89 -0.07
C ASN A 179 1.03 -7.65 0.72
N ALA A 180 1.56 -6.48 0.34
CA ALA A 180 1.31 -5.21 1.01
C ALA A 180 -0.16 -4.79 0.88
N ILE A 181 -0.50 -3.68 1.54
CA ILE A 181 -1.85 -3.10 1.44
C ILE A 181 -2.15 -2.64 0.00
N ILE A 182 -1.11 -2.16 -0.70
CA ILE A 182 -1.11 -1.77 -2.11
C ILE A 182 -0.10 -2.68 -2.81
N THR A 183 -0.52 -3.33 -3.90
CA THR A 183 0.34 -4.26 -4.66
C THR A 183 1.54 -3.54 -5.27
N GLU A 184 2.56 -4.29 -5.70
CA GLU A 184 3.75 -3.80 -6.42
C GLU A 184 3.43 -2.82 -7.55
N CYS A 185 2.28 -3.00 -8.21
CA CYS A 185 1.87 -2.20 -9.35
C CYS A 185 0.95 -1.01 -8.99
N GLY A 186 0.76 -0.74 -7.70
CA GLY A 186 -0.08 0.34 -7.20
C GLY A 186 -1.57 -0.02 -7.12
N ASP A 187 -1.94 -1.30 -7.26
CA ASP A 187 -3.33 -1.72 -7.21
C ASP A 187 -3.78 -1.82 -5.75
N THR A 188 -4.99 -1.34 -5.43
CA THR A 188 -5.61 -1.51 -4.09
C THR A 188 -6.46 -2.78 -4.00
N TYR A 189 -6.22 -3.70 -4.93
CA TYR A 189 -6.88 -5.00 -5.05
C TYR A 189 -5.80 -6.10 -4.93
N PRO A 190 -6.05 -7.20 -4.20
CA PRO A 190 -7.31 -7.62 -3.59
C PRO A 190 -7.43 -7.24 -2.11
N THR A 191 -8.63 -6.83 -1.70
CA THR A 191 -9.23 -6.78 -0.34
C THR A 191 -8.49 -6.14 0.85
N LYS A 192 -7.17 -6.26 1.02
CA LYS A 192 -6.43 -5.81 2.20
C LYS A 192 -6.57 -4.30 2.42
N PHE A 193 -6.46 -3.49 1.35
CA PHE A 193 -6.72 -2.05 1.40
C PHE A 193 -8.11 -1.73 1.96
N LYS A 194 -9.15 -2.38 1.43
CA LYS A 194 -10.53 -2.16 1.88
C LYS A 194 -10.70 -2.58 3.34
N ALA A 195 -10.20 -3.75 3.73
CA ALA A 195 -10.31 -4.25 5.10
C ALA A 195 -9.65 -3.31 6.11
N VAL A 196 -8.43 -2.85 5.83
CA VAL A 196 -7.72 -1.87 6.67
C VAL A 196 -8.47 -0.54 6.72
N ARG A 197 -8.93 -0.04 5.56
CA ARG A 197 -9.70 1.21 5.49
C ARG A 197 -10.99 1.15 6.32
N ASP A 198 -11.72 0.04 6.23
CA ASP A 198 -12.97 -0.18 6.98
C ASP A 198 -12.72 -0.21 8.50
N ILE A 199 -11.56 -0.74 8.94
CA ILE A 199 -11.15 -0.66 10.36
C ILE A 199 -10.82 0.77 10.76
N ILE A 200 -9.97 1.48 10.00
CA ILE A 200 -9.59 2.87 10.32
C ILE A 200 -10.82 3.78 10.38
N ALA A 201 -11.83 3.55 9.52
CA ALA A 201 -13.08 4.28 9.50
C ALA A 201 -13.86 4.24 10.82
N LYS A 202 -13.61 3.24 11.68
CA LYS A 202 -14.22 3.13 13.02
C LYS A 202 -13.63 4.13 14.02
N TYR A 203 -12.38 4.56 13.80
CA TYR A 203 -11.63 5.40 14.75
C TYR A 203 -11.50 6.85 14.28
N LEU A 204 -11.51 7.10 12.96
CA LEU A 204 -11.27 8.41 12.39
C LEU A 204 -12.18 8.65 11.16
N PRO A 205 -12.65 9.89 10.95
CA PRO A 205 -13.38 10.24 9.74
C PRO A 205 -12.46 10.09 8.53
N LEU A 206 -12.95 9.40 7.50
CA LEU A 206 -12.20 9.22 6.25
C LEU A 206 -12.63 10.23 5.19
N PRO A 207 -11.73 10.62 4.26
CA PRO A 207 -12.09 11.42 3.10
C PRO A 207 -13.20 10.75 2.29
N THR A 208 -14.21 11.54 1.90
CA THR A 208 -15.43 11.10 1.18
C THR A 208 -15.19 10.61 -0.23
N ASN A 209 -13.99 10.83 -0.78
CA ASN A 209 -13.66 10.50 -2.16
C ASN A 209 -12.60 9.39 -2.22
N PRO A 210 -12.95 8.13 -1.92
CA PRO A 210 -12.07 7.04 -2.22
C PRO A 210 -12.11 6.82 -3.74
N ASN A 211 -10.98 6.92 -4.42
CA ASN A 211 -10.80 6.40 -5.78
C ASN A 211 -10.93 4.85 -5.82
N THR A 212 -11.85 4.26 -5.06
CA THR A 212 -12.07 2.81 -4.88
C THR A 212 -12.89 2.17 -6.00
N GLY A 213 -13.30 2.94 -7.02
CA GLY A 213 -13.99 2.40 -8.19
C GLY A 213 -13.07 1.74 -9.22
N ILE A 214 -11.75 1.82 -9.01
CA ILE A 214 -10.76 1.41 -10.01
C ILE A 214 -10.33 -0.02 -9.68
N ILE A 215 -11.08 -0.99 -10.21
CA ILE A 215 -10.62 -2.39 -10.23
C ILE A 215 -9.60 -2.49 -11.36
N THR A 216 -8.32 -2.61 -11.01
CA THR A 216 -7.24 -2.95 -11.93
C THR A 216 -6.78 -4.38 -11.64
N LYS A 217 -6.28 -5.08 -12.66
CA LYS A 217 -5.74 -6.44 -12.54
C LYS A 217 -4.39 -6.51 -13.24
N SER A 218 -3.42 -7.15 -12.58
CA SER A 218 -2.02 -7.16 -13.04
C SER A 218 -1.79 -7.79 -14.40
N TYR A 219 -2.57 -8.82 -14.76
CA TYR A 219 -2.46 -9.54 -16.03
C TYR A 219 -3.81 -10.11 -16.47
N GLY A 220 -3.95 -10.40 -17.77
CA GLY A 220 -5.11 -11.06 -18.34
C GLY A 220 -6.31 -10.12 -18.52
N TYR A 221 -7.50 -10.61 -18.16
CA TYR A 221 -8.78 -9.95 -18.48
C TYR A 221 -9.55 -9.52 -17.23
N ILE A 222 -10.31 -8.42 -17.36
CA ILE A 222 -11.27 -7.90 -16.38
C ILE A 222 -12.62 -7.70 -17.06
N LEU A 223 -13.69 -8.26 -16.51
CA LEU A 223 -15.05 -8.03 -17.00
C LEU A 223 -15.74 -6.98 -16.13
N TYR A 224 -16.20 -5.88 -16.73
CA TYR A 224 -17.08 -4.91 -16.10
C TYR A 224 -18.48 -5.10 -16.66
N SER A 225 -19.46 -5.33 -15.78
CA SER A 225 -20.85 -5.58 -16.16
C SER A 225 -21.77 -4.54 -15.51
N THR A 226 -22.75 -4.04 -16.27
CA THR A 226 -23.83 -3.21 -15.74
C THR A 226 -25.12 -3.44 -16.52
N GLN A 227 -26.26 -3.07 -15.95
CA GLN A 227 -27.52 -2.98 -16.70
C GLN A 227 -27.74 -1.54 -17.14
N LEU A 228 -27.91 -1.33 -18.44
CA LEU A 228 -28.37 -0.04 -18.94
C LEU A 228 -29.82 0.14 -18.52
N LYS A 229 -30.21 1.36 -18.15
CA LYS A 229 -31.63 1.69 -17.89
C LYS A 229 -32.17 2.54 -19.02
N ASN A 230 -33.36 2.19 -19.50
CA ASN A 230 -34.08 2.90 -20.58
C ASN A 230 -33.21 3.08 -21.83
N PHE A 231 -32.48 2.05 -22.23
CA PHE A 231 -31.62 2.13 -23.41
C PHE A 231 -32.46 2.04 -24.68
N ILE A 232 -32.38 3.06 -25.52
CA ILE A 232 -33.19 3.18 -26.74
C ILE A 232 -32.45 2.57 -27.96
N GLY A 233 -31.12 2.48 -27.91
CA GLY A 233 -30.34 1.79 -28.95
C GLY A 233 -30.23 2.52 -30.30
N LEU A 234 -30.45 3.84 -30.32
CA LEU A 234 -30.41 4.69 -31.53
C LEU A 234 -28.99 5.16 -31.91
N GLY A 235 -27.96 4.36 -31.62
CA GLY A 235 -26.57 4.71 -31.95
C GLY A 235 -25.91 5.67 -30.96
N GLU A 236 -26.19 5.52 -29.67
CA GLU A 236 -25.50 6.29 -28.63
C GLU A 236 -24.01 5.88 -28.55
N PRO A 237 -23.05 6.84 -28.52
CA PRO A 237 -21.64 6.51 -28.43
C PRO A 237 -21.26 6.11 -27.00
N LEU A 238 -20.67 4.92 -26.85
CA LEU A 238 -19.99 4.49 -25.63
C LEU A 238 -18.55 5.04 -25.63
N LEU A 239 -18.23 5.84 -24.63
CA LEU A 239 -16.89 6.37 -24.39
C LEU A 239 -16.30 5.74 -23.13
N LEU A 240 -15.03 5.38 -23.22
CA LEU A 240 -14.22 4.84 -22.13
C LEU A 240 -13.00 5.77 -21.91
N PRO A 241 -13.15 6.92 -21.21
CA PRO A 241 -12.19 8.03 -21.26
C PRO A 241 -10.81 7.71 -20.70
N TRP A 242 -10.73 6.82 -19.70
CA TRP A 242 -9.51 6.41 -19.04
C TRP A 242 -9.44 4.88 -18.95
N MET A 243 -9.30 4.20 -20.09
CA MET A 243 -9.30 2.73 -20.17
C MET A 243 -8.01 2.15 -20.76
N GLN A 244 -7.39 1.12 -20.19
CA GLN A 244 -6.21 0.47 -20.78
C GLN A 244 -6.35 -1.06 -20.79
N ASP A 245 -6.05 -1.80 -21.86
CA ASP A 245 -5.51 -1.35 -23.16
C ASP A 245 -6.49 -1.53 -24.32
N GLN A 246 -7.30 -2.59 -24.27
CA GLN A 246 -8.35 -2.90 -25.23
C GLN A 246 -9.60 -3.39 -24.51
N ALA A 247 -10.77 -3.02 -25.02
CA ALA A 247 -12.08 -3.44 -24.51
C ALA A 247 -12.88 -4.13 -25.60
N VAL A 248 -13.36 -5.35 -25.36
CA VAL A 248 -14.42 -5.97 -26.16
C VAL A 248 -15.75 -5.65 -25.49
N VAL A 249 -16.67 -5.03 -26.23
CA VAL A 249 -17.95 -4.57 -25.70
C VAL A 249 -19.05 -5.50 -26.19
N LEU A 250 -19.86 -6.00 -25.26
CA LEU A 250 -21.01 -6.84 -25.53
C LEU A 250 -22.28 -6.21 -24.95
N LEU A 251 -23.40 -6.38 -25.66
CA LEU A 251 -24.72 -5.97 -25.23
C LEU A 251 -25.65 -7.19 -25.31
N ASP A 252 -26.21 -7.63 -24.18
CA ASP A 252 -26.96 -8.89 -24.06
C ASP A 252 -26.23 -10.06 -24.76
N GLU A 253 -24.94 -10.23 -24.42
CA GLU A 253 -24.04 -11.26 -24.97
C GLU A 253 -23.68 -11.11 -26.46
N MET A 254 -24.20 -10.09 -27.14
CA MET A 254 -23.88 -9.78 -28.54
C MET A 254 -22.72 -8.79 -28.64
N VAL A 255 -21.64 -9.18 -29.33
CA VAL A 255 -20.47 -8.31 -29.54
C VAL A 255 -20.87 -7.08 -30.36
N GLN A 256 -20.63 -5.90 -29.79
CA GLN A 256 -20.88 -4.60 -30.41
C GLN A 256 -19.63 -4.06 -31.13
N GLY A 257 -18.45 -4.39 -30.61
CA GLY A 257 -17.19 -3.97 -31.20
C GLY A 257 -16.05 -3.92 -30.18
N VAL A 258 -14.97 -3.29 -30.59
CA VAL A 258 -13.72 -3.22 -29.81
C VAL A 258 -13.29 -1.77 -29.69
N ILE A 259 -12.93 -1.34 -28.48
CA ILE A 259 -12.33 -0.03 -28.20
C ILE A 259 -10.86 -0.25 -27.86
N GLU A 260 -9.97 0.51 -28.49
CA GLU A 260 -8.53 0.49 -28.21
C GLU A 260 -8.08 1.83 -27.64
N TRP A 261 -7.29 1.81 -26.56
CA TRP A 261 -6.77 3.03 -25.91
C TRP A 261 -6.04 3.96 -26.88
N THR A 262 -5.29 3.39 -27.83
CA THR A 262 -4.48 4.14 -28.79
C THR A 262 -5.31 4.90 -29.82
N LYS A 263 -6.49 4.39 -30.16
CA LYS A 263 -7.38 4.96 -31.17
C LYS A 263 -8.31 6.02 -30.58
N LYS A 264 -8.71 5.86 -29.31
CA LYS A 264 -9.64 6.76 -28.59
C LYS A 264 -11.00 6.98 -29.27
N ASP A 265 -11.35 6.17 -30.26
CA ASP A 265 -12.61 6.27 -30.98
C ASP A 265 -13.77 5.77 -30.09
N PRO A 266 -14.89 6.50 -30.02
CA PRO A 266 -16.08 6.03 -29.34
C PRO A 266 -16.72 4.87 -30.11
N LEU A 267 -17.33 3.92 -29.39
CA LEU A 267 -18.06 2.81 -30.01
C LEU A 267 -19.56 3.10 -30.01
N THR A 268 -20.17 3.16 -31.19
CA THR A 268 -21.62 3.29 -31.34
C THR A 268 -22.31 1.99 -30.94
N LEU A 269 -23.15 2.01 -29.90
CA LEU A 269 -23.93 0.84 -29.49
C LEU A 269 -25.23 0.75 -30.31
N ILE A 270 -25.51 -0.43 -30.86
CA ILE A 270 -26.69 -0.68 -31.69
C ILE A 270 -27.48 -1.82 -31.07
N ASN A 271 -28.75 -1.57 -30.75
CA ASN A 271 -29.65 -2.64 -30.36
C ASN A 271 -30.17 -3.35 -31.63
N SER A 272 -29.43 -4.35 -32.10
CA SER A 272 -29.73 -5.08 -33.34
C SER A 272 -30.86 -6.11 -33.21
N ASN A 273 -31.35 -6.37 -31.99
CA ASN A 273 -32.48 -7.26 -31.76
C ASN A 273 -33.81 -6.54 -32.01
N SER A 274 -34.23 -6.56 -33.27
CA SER A 274 -35.57 -6.18 -33.74
C SER A 274 -36.73 -7.00 -33.13
N LEU A 275 -36.45 -7.98 -32.25
CA LEU A 275 -37.44 -8.89 -31.66
C LEU A 275 -37.51 -8.88 -30.12
N LYS A 276 -36.66 -8.12 -29.43
CA LYS A 276 -36.79 -7.89 -27.98
C LYS A 276 -36.39 -6.46 -27.66
N THR A 277 -37.37 -5.59 -27.47
CA THR A 277 -37.20 -4.32 -26.78
C THR A 277 -36.92 -4.61 -25.30
N ASN A 278 -35.76 -5.18 -24.97
CA ASN A 278 -35.27 -5.17 -23.60
C ASN A 278 -34.95 -3.72 -23.27
N PRO A 279 -35.73 -3.01 -22.44
CA PRO A 279 -35.44 -1.62 -22.12
C PRO A 279 -34.16 -1.51 -21.28
N ASN A 280 -33.70 -2.63 -20.70
CA ASN A 280 -32.59 -2.69 -19.79
C ASN A 280 -31.57 -3.79 -20.16
N PRO A 281 -30.89 -3.67 -21.31
CA PRO A 281 -29.88 -4.65 -21.71
C PRO A 281 -28.68 -4.63 -20.78
N ARG A 282 -28.05 -5.79 -20.63
CA ARG A 282 -26.79 -5.96 -19.93
C ARG A 282 -25.65 -5.49 -20.84
N LEU A 283 -24.89 -4.51 -20.38
CA LEU A 283 -23.64 -4.07 -20.99
C LEU A 283 -22.47 -4.77 -20.29
N ASP A 284 -21.69 -5.49 -21.06
CA ASP A 284 -20.48 -6.17 -20.62
C ASP A 284 -19.26 -5.58 -21.36
N ILE A 285 -18.24 -5.18 -20.61
CA ILE A 285 -16.99 -4.61 -21.13
C ILE A 285 -15.86 -5.53 -20.66
N LEU A 286 -15.38 -6.39 -21.55
CA LEU A 286 -14.25 -7.27 -21.30
C LEU A 286 -12.96 -6.53 -21.67
N MET A 287 -12.23 -6.09 -20.65
CA MET A 287 -10.95 -5.41 -20.78
C MET A 287 -9.81 -6.42 -20.83
N GLU A 288 -8.91 -6.26 -21.79
CA GLU A 288 -7.63 -6.95 -21.87
C GLU A 288 -6.50 -6.02 -21.42
N ASN A 289 -5.66 -6.51 -20.51
CA ASN A 289 -4.38 -5.93 -20.18
C ASN A 289 -3.31 -6.50 -21.13
N LYS A 290 -2.85 -5.68 -22.07
CA LYS A 290 -1.84 -6.04 -23.09
C LYS A 290 -0.40 -5.89 -22.62
N GLY A 291 -0.19 -5.72 -21.31
CA GLY A 291 1.12 -5.59 -20.70
C GLY A 291 1.44 -4.16 -20.30
N ARG A 292 2.01 -4.01 -19.11
CA ARG A 292 2.48 -2.71 -18.60
C ARG A 292 3.71 -2.26 -19.41
N CYS A 293 3.71 -0.99 -19.80
CA CYS A 293 4.87 -0.34 -20.42
C CYS A 293 6.12 -0.51 -19.54
N CYS A 294 7.24 -0.93 -20.14
CA CYS A 294 8.51 -1.20 -19.47
C CYS A 294 9.58 -0.11 -19.72
N SER A 295 9.25 0.99 -20.41
CA SER A 295 10.19 2.07 -20.68
C SER A 295 10.22 3.10 -19.55
N VAL A 296 11.41 3.66 -19.30
CA VAL A 296 11.69 4.70 -18.29
C VAL A 296 11.13 6.04 -18.78
N LEU A 297 9.81 6.17 -18.82
CA LEU A 297 9.13 7.43 -19.09
C LEU A 297 8.66 8.06 -17.76
N PRO A 298 8.69 9.39 -17.64
CA PRO A 298 8.33 10.11 -16.40
C PRO A 298 6.85 9.95 -15.97
N ASN A 299 6.04 9.20 -16.71
CA ASN A 299 4.60 9.04 -16.49
C ASN A 299 4.21 7.58 -16.13
N LEU A 300 4.91 6.95 -15.19
CA LEU A 300 4.50 5.66 -14.60
C LEU A 300 3.05 5.67 -14.07
N GLY A 301 2.56 6.83 -13.61
CA GLY A 301 1.15 7.01 -13.19
C GLY A 301 0.11 6.78 -14.30
N CYS A 302 0.53 6.75 -15.57
CA CYS A 302 -0.32 6.53 -16.74
C CYS A 302 -0.38 5.08 -17.21
N ASN A 303 0.24 4.10 -16.53
CA ASN A 303 0.34 2.70 -17.00
C ASN A 303 -0.57 1.73 -16.21
N PHE A 304 -1.76 2.20 -15.85
CA PHE A 304 -2.78 1.40 -15.16
C PHE A 304 -3.49 0.47 -16.13
N LYS A 305 -4.14 -0.59 -15.67
CA LYS A 305 -4.80 -1.57 -16.55
C LYS A 305 -6.25 -1.78 -16.13
N GLY A 306 -7.18 -1.76 -17.07
CA GLY A 306 -8.63 -1.68 -16.83
C GLY A 306 -9.16 -0.26 -17.00
N MET A 307 -10.23 0.10 -16.28
CA MET A 307 -10.85 1.43 -16.36
C MET A 307 -10.61 2.26 -15.09
N LYS A 308 -10.02 3.45 -15.23
CA LYS A 308 -9.83 4.44 -14.15
C LYS A 308 -11.00 5.41 -13.96
N SER A 309 -11.89 5.48 -14.94
CA SER A 309 -13.07 6.35 -14.90
C SER A 309 -14.32 5.57 -15.27
N LYS A 310 -15.48 6.10 -14.86
CA LYS A 310 -16.77 5.56 -15.28
C LYS A 310 -16.92 5.63 -16.81
N PRO A 311 -17.47 4.59 -17.46
CA PRO A 311 -17.91 4.65 -18.85
C PRO A 311 -18.96 5.74 -19.06
N ARG A 312 -19.08 6.25 -20.28
CA ARG A 312 -20.13 7.21 -20.66
C ARG A 312 -20.89 6.71 -21.86
N LEU A 313 -22.21 6.86 -21.84
CA LEU A 313 -23.07 6.63 -22.99
C LEU A 313 -23.64 7.99 -23.41
N GLY A 314 -23.15 8.54 -24.52
CA GLY A 314 -23.33 9.95 -24.84
C GLY A 314 -22.78 10.84 -23.71
N LEU A 315 -23.65 11.68 -23.13
CA LEU A 315 -23.32 12.55 -21.99
C LEU A 315 -23.56 11.90 -20.62
N ARG A 316 -24.17 10.71 -20.57
CA ARG A 316 -24.55 10.03 -19.33
C ARG A 316 -23.40 9.17 -18.81
N GLU A 317 -22.93 9.43 -17.60
CA GLU A 317 -22.01 8.52 -16.90
C GLU A 317 -22.73 7.24 -16.46
N LEU A 318 -22.09 6.10 -16.69
CA LEU A 318 -22.56 4.78 -16.29
C LEU A 318 -21.89 4.39 -14.96
N GLY A 319 -22.70 4.02 -13.97
CA GLY A 319 -22.28 3.59 -12.64
C GLY A 319 -23.52 3.29 -11.80
N ASN A 320 -23.35 2.59 -10.68
CA ASN A 320 -24.44 2.22 -9.77
C ASN A 320 -25.39 3.38 -9.47
#